data_AF-A0AB36CK55-F1
#
_entry.id   AF-A0AB36CK55-F1
#
_cell.length_a   1.000
_cell.length_b   1.000
_cell.length_c   1.000
_cell.angle_alpha   90.00
_cell.angle_beta   90.00
_cell.angle_gamma   90.00
#
_symmetry.space_group_name_H-M   'P 1'
#
loop_
_entity.id
_entity.type
_entity.pdbx_description
1 polymer ?
#
loop_
_entity_poly.entity_id
_entity_poly.type
_entity_poly.pdbx_seq_one_letter_code
_entity_poly.pdbx_strand_id
1 'polypeptide(L)'
;MAVYSVFTDTDIEDTLHVLKYVNTVKSIQNAVGNFHQQVLGNVEGWLDSGATGGVFDIQSKGPVTAAGNRIVFMEVKMRWNTITGSVEKNKHDEFLYAVKSNWGNQYPTVGYLAQIVPKKQTTYDQPWKVSGREANEILRVIDGTTAYHLVTGRSNALEELMEVLPFALNEVISRKSTDQVGQSNNFDVRRLKECVKLAYSASSAFAKTL
;
A
#
# COMPACT_ATOMS: atom_id res chain seq x y z
N MET A 1 -20.22 18.15 -12.97
CA MET A 1 -20.35 19.25 -11.99
C MET A 1 -21.81 19.54 -11.72
N ALA A 2 -22.54 20.20 -12.61
CA ALA A 2 -23.99 20.46 -12.45
C ALA A 2 -24.83 19.18 -12.23
N VAL A 3 -24.49 18.08 -12.91
CA VAL A 3 -25.16 16.79 -12.71
C VAL A 3 -24.89 16.22 -11.31
N TYR A 4 -23.68 16.41 -10.77
CA TYR A 4 -23.30 15.86 -9.47
C TYR A 4 -23.92 16.66 -8.32
N SER A 5 -23.95 18.00 -8.44
CA SER A 5 -24.63 18.89 -7.48
C SER A 5 -26.14 18.59 -7.39
N VAL A 6 -26.78 18.24 -8.52
CA VAL A 6 -28.18 17.79 -8.54
C VAL A 6 -28.37 16.46 -7.83
N PHE A 7 -27.42 15.52 -7.95
CA PHE A 7 -27.50 14.23 -7.26
C PHE A 7 -27.18 14.30 -5.76
N THR A 8 -26.36 15.26 -5.34
CA THR A 8 -25.94 15.41 -3.94
C THR A 8 -26.73 16.46 -3.18
N ASP A 9 -27.65 17.18 -3.84
CA ASP A 9 -28.40 18.32 -3.28
C ASP A 9 -27.49 19.32 -2.56
N THR A 10 -26.32 19.58 -3.15
CA THR A 10 -25.32 20.53 -2.65
C THR A 10 -25.07 21.60 -3.69
N ASP A 11 -24.76 22.82 -3.26
CA ASP A 11 -24.38 23.89 -4.17
C ASP A 11 -23.15 23.50 -5.02
N ILE A 12 -23.00 24.15 -6.18
CA ILE A 12 -21.91 23.88 -7.12
C ILE A 12 -20.54 24.11 -6.47
N GLU A 13 -20.41 25.13 -5.61
CA GLU A 13 -19.15 25.44 -4.92
C GLU A 13 -18.80 24.38 -3.88
N ASP A 14 -19.79 23.91 -3.12
CA ASP A 14 -19.61 22.81 -2.16
C ASP A 14 -19.24 21.50 -2.87
N THR A 15 -19.86 21.25 -4.03
CA THR A 15 -19.55 20.10 -4.89
C THR A 15 -18.10 20.16 -5.39
N LEU A 16 -17.64 21.34 -5.81
CA LEU A 16 -16.24 21.60 -6.17
C LEU A 16 -15.28 21.28 -5.02
N HIS A 17 -15.63 21.73 -3.81
CA HIS A 17 -14.84 21.47 -2.61
C HIS A 17 -14.73 19.97 -2.33
N VAL A 18 -15.86 19.25 -2.32
CA VAL A 18 -15.89 17.80 -2.09
C VAL A 18 -15.01 17.06 -3.11
N LEU A 19 -15.10 17.40 -4.39
CA LEU A 19 -14.29 16.75 -5.43
C LEU A 19 -12.79 17.03 -5.26
N LYS A 20 -12.41 18.24 -4.86
CA LYS A 20 -11.01 18.58 -4.50
C LYS A 20 -10.54 17.73 -3.31
N TYR A 21 -11.38 17.55 -2.29
CA TYR A 21 -11.06 16.70 -1.13
C TYR A 21 -10.87 15.24 -1.52
N VAL A 22 -11.77 14.67 -2.34
CA VAL A 22 -11.67 13.27 -2.80
C VAL A 22 -10.38 13.04 -3.58
N ASN A 23 -10.03 13.93 -4.50
CA ASN A 23 -8.77 13.85 -5.25
C ASN A 23 -7.56 13.93 -4.32
N THR A 24 -7.59 14.83 -3.33
CA THR A 24 -6.52 14.95 -2.33
C THR A 24 -6.34 13.66 -1.54
N VAL A 25 -7.43 13.05 -1.06
CA VAL A 25 -7.40 11.77 -0.34
C VAL A 25 -6.83 10.66 -1.21
N LYS A 26 -7.20 10.60 -2.49
CA LYS A 26 -6.67 9.63 -3.45
C LYS A 26 -5.15 9.81 -3.65
N SER A 27 -4.69 11.05 -3.80
CA SER A 27 -3.25 11.35 -3.89
C SER A 27 -2.48 10.90 -2.65
N ILE A 28 -3.05 11.11 -1.45
CA ILE A 28 -2.45 10.62 -0.20
C ILE A 28 -2.39 9.09 -0.19
N GLN A 29 -3.48 8.41 -0.55
CA GLN A 29 -3.51 6.94 -0.61
C GLN A 29 -2.47 6.38 -1.59
N ASN A 30 -2.31 7.01 -2.76
CA ASN A 30 -1.29 6.64 -3.73
C ASN A 30 0.13 6.87 -3.19
N ALA A 31 0.37 8.00 -2.50
CA ALA A 31 1.66 8.28 -1.89
C ALA A 31 2.01 7.27 -0.79
N VAL A 32 1.04 6.87 0.05
CA VAL A 32 1.26 5.83 1.06
C VAL A 32 1.52 4.47 0.42
N GLY A 33 0.80 4.11 -0.64
CA GLY A 33 1.07 2.89 -1.41
C GLY A 33 2.50 2.87 -1.98
N ASN A 34 2.92 3.98 -2.59
CA ASN A 34 4.28 4.12 -3.13
C ASN A 34 5.35 4.07 -2.03
N PHE A 35 5.08 4.66 -0.86
CA PHE A 35 5.97 4.54 0.30
C PHE A 35 6.22 3.08 0.69
N HIS A 36 5.17 2.26 0.82
CA HIS A 36 5.34 0.84 1.15
C HIS A 36 6.10 0.07 0.06
N GLN A 37 5.81 0.32 -1.21
CA GLN A 37 6.55 -0.25 -2.34
C GLN A 37 8.04 0.11 -2.25
N GLN A 38 8.38 1.38 -2.02
CA GLN A 38 9.76 1.83 -1.93
C GLN A 38 10.48 1.22 -0.72
N VAL A 39 9.83 1.19 0.46
CA VAL A 39 10.42 0.59 1.66
C VAL A 39 10.77 -0.87 1.41
N LEU A 40 9.84 -1.65 0.85
CA LEU A 40 10.06 -3.08 0.58
C LEU A 40 11.05 -3.30 -0.57
N GLY A 41 10.97 -2.51 -1.63
CA GLY A 41 11.82 -2.61 -2.82
C GLY A 41 13.27 -2.19 -2.61
N ASN A 42 13.56 -1.41 -1.55
CA ASN A 42 14.93 -1.01 -1.16
C ASN A 42 15.56 -1.96 -0.13
N VAL A 43 14.86 -3.02 0.30
CA VAL A 43 15.47 -4.06 1.14
C VAL A 43 16.54 -4.80 0.32
N GLU A 44 17.67 -5.13 0.95
CA GLU A 44 18.73 -5.88 0.29
C GLU A 44 18.20 -7.19 -0.31
N GLY A 45 18.60 -7.49 -1.55
CA GLY A 45 18.08 -8.64 -2.28
C GLY A 45 16.75 -8.41 -3.00
N TRP A 46 16.18 -7.21 -2.94
CA TRP A 46 14.95 -6.84 -3.66
C TRP A 46 15.20 -5.78 -4.73
N LEU A 47 14.24 -5.67 -5.65
CA LEU A 47 14.19 -4.68 -6.72
C LEU A 47 12.79 -4.05 -6.77
N ASP A 48 12.76 -2.72 -6.82
CA ASP A 48 11.58 -1.93 -7.14
C ASP A 48 11.41 -1.84 -8.68
N SER A 49 10.21 -2.12 -9.17
CA SER A 49 9.86 -2.02 -10.61
C SER A 49 9.66 -0.57 -11.07
N GLY A 50 9.70 0.39 -10.14
CA GLY A 50 9.64 1.82 -10.41
C GLY A 50 8.23 2.37 -10.59
N ALA A 51 8.14 3.68 -10.80
CA ALA A 51 6.88 4.43 -10.84
C ALA A 51 6.09 4.26 -12.15
N THR A 52 6.71 3.75 -13.22
CA THR A 52 6.11 3.62 -14.55
C THR A 52 5.10 2.47 -14.67
N GLY A 53 4.97 1.65 -13.62
CA GLY A 53 4.02 0.56 -13.56
C GLY A 53 4.51 -0.68 -14.29
N GLY A 54 4.40 -1.81 -13.60
CA GLY A 54 4.60 -3.15 -14.15
C GLY A 54 3.42 -4.04 -13.77
N VAL A 55 3.52 -5.33 -14.11
CA VAL A 55 2.53 -6.32 -13.66
C VAL A 55 2.63 -6.57 -12.14
N PHE A 56 3.80 -6.29 -11.56
CA PHE A 56 4.12 -6.36 -10.14
C PHE A 56 4.92 -5.11 -9.73
N ASP A 57 4.95 -4.82 -8.43
CA ASP A 57 5.61 -3.64 -7.87
C ASP A 57 7.06 -3.93 -7.47
N ILE A 58 7.33 -5.09 -6.87
CA ILE A 58 8.68 -5.51 -6.45
C ILE A 58 8.98 -6.96 -6.82
N GLN A 59 10.27 -7.31 -6.90
CA GLN A 59 10.72 -8.68 -7.10
C GLN A 59 12.00 -8.99 -6.30
N SER A 60 12.20 -10.26 -5.93
CA SER A 60 13.45 -10.71 -5.32
C SER A 60 14.52 -10.97 -6.39
N LYS A 61 15.78 -10.64 -6.08
CA LYS A 61 16.96 -10.92 -6.93
C LYS A 61 17.35 -12.40 -6.93
N GLY A 62 16.92 -13.14 -5.91
CA GLY A 62 17.24 -14.55 -5.70
C GLY A 62 16.13 -15.28 -4.93
N PRO A 63 16.30 -16.59 -4.66
CA PRO A 63 15.30 -17.39 -3.96
C PRO A 63 15.13 -16.92 -2.51
N VAL A 64 13.88 -16.79 -2.08
CA VAL A 64 13.54 -16.38 -0.71
C VAL A 64 13.19 -17.61 0.12
N THR A 65 13.91 -17.84 1.23
CA THR A 65 13.70 -18.99 2.12
C THR A 65 12.29 -19.02 2.70
N ALA A 66 11.78 -17.87 3.17
CA ALA A 66 10.42 -17.74 3.70
C ALA A 66 9.33 -18.07 2.65
N ALA A 67 9.67 -17.96 1.36
CA ALA A 67 8.79 -18.35 0.27
C ALA A 67 9.04 -19.79 -0.22
N GLY A 68 9.81 -20.61 0.51
CA GLY A 68 10.14 -21.98 0.11
C GLY A 68 11.17 -22.05 -1.02
N ASN A 69 12.17 -21.18 -1.00
CA ASN A 69 13.26 -21.10 -1.98
C ASN A 69 12.79 -20.79 -3.41
N ARG A 70 11.78 -19.90 -3.52
CA ARG A 70 11.22 -19.41 -4.79
C ARG A 70 11.66 -17.98 -5.07
N ILE A 71 11.76 -17.61 -6.35
CA ILE A 71 11.82 -16.20 -6.76
C ILE A 71 10.45 -15.59 -6.51
N VAL A 72 10.42 -14.43 -5.89
CA VAL A 72 9.19 -13.75 -5.49
C VAL A 72 8.92 -12.56 -6.39
N PHE A 73 7.70 -12.49 -6.90
CA PHE A 73 7.12 -11.28 -7.49
C PHE A 73 5.99 -10.80 -6.59
N MET A 74 5.88 -9.50 -6.34
CA MET A 74 4.87 -8.98 -5.42
C MET A 74 4.23 -7.71 -5.93
N GLU A 75 2.89 -7.69 -5.92
CA GLU A 75 2.07 -6.49 -6.07
C GLU A 75 1.69 -6.01 -4.67
N VAL A 76 1.93 -4.74 -4.36
CA VAL A 76 1.68 -4.13 -3.06
C VAL A 76 0.43 -3.25 -3.15
N LYS A 77 -0.59 -3.59 -2.37
CA LYS A 77 -1.81 -2.79 -2.21
C LYS A 77 -1.96 -2.27 -0.80
N MET A 78 -2.27 -0.98 -0.70
CA MET A 78 -2.49 -0.33 0.59
C MET A 78 -3.66 -0.97 1.36
N ARG A 79 -4.77 -1.28 0.69
CA ARG A 79 -5.95 -1.92 1.31
C ARG A 79 -6.41 -3.15 0.55
N TRP A 80 -7.05 -4.06 1.27
CA TRP A 80 -7.64 -5.28 0.70
C TRP A 80 -8.68 -5.04 -0.40
N ASN A 81 -9.43 -3.92 -0.35
CA ASN A 81 -10.54 -3.62 -1.25
C ASN A 81 -10.14 -2.85 -2.51
N THR A 82 -8.85 -2.80 -2.84
CA THR A 82 -8.34 -1.96 -3.95
C THR A 82 -8.64 -2.56 -5.32
N ILE A 83 -8.94 -3.86 -5.41
CA ILE A 83 -9.23 -4.56 -6.66
C ILE A 83 -10.57 -5.29 -6.51
N THR A 84 -11.51 -5.03 -7.42
CA THR A 84 -12.85 -5.63 -7.36
C THR A 84 -13.37 -6.00 -8.75
N GLY A 85 -14.24 -7.01 -8.81
CA GLY A 85 -15.02 -7.35 -10.01
C GLY A 85 -14.17 -7.78 -11.20
N SER A 86 -14.43 -7.21 -12.37
CA SER A 86 -13.73 -7.54 -13.62
C SER A 86 -12.24 -7.16 -13.59
N VAL A 87 -11.89 -6.09 -12.87
CA VAL A 87 -10.50 -5.63 -12.72
C VAL A 87 -9.66 -6.67 -11.99
N GLU A 88 -10.26 -7.38 -11.02
CA GLU A 88 -9.57 -8.44 -10.27
C GLU A 88 -9.18 -9.62 -11.14
N LYS A 89 -10.07 -10.03 -12.04
CA LYS A 89 -9.82 -11.13 -12.97
C LYS A 89 -8.69 -10.81 -13.93
N ASN A 90 -8.73 -9.62 -14.54
CA ASN A 90 -7.71 -9.21 -15.50
C ASN A 90 -6.34 -9.10 -14.81
N LYS A 91 -6.27 -8.45 -13.65
CA LYS A 91 -5.01 -8.33 -12.89
C LYS A 91 -4.49 -9.69 -12.43
N HIS A 92 -5.38 -10.60 -12.00
CA HIS A 92 -5.00 -11.97 -11.65
C HIS A 92 -4.38 -12.70 -12.85
N ASP A 93 -5.01 -12.64 -14.02
CA ASP A 93 -4.53 -13.34 -15.21
C ASP A 93 -3.22 -12.74 -15.75
N GLU A 94 -3.10 -11.41 -15.79
CA GLU A 94 -1.86 -10.71 -16.12
C GLU A 94 -0.73 -11.09 -15.16
N PHE A 95 -1.02 -11.10 -13.86
CA PHE A 95 -0.03 -11.43 -12.85
C PHE A 95 0.39 -12.90 -12.91
N LEU A 96 -0.57 -13.81 -13.10
CA LEU A 96 -0.27 -15.23 -13.28
C LEU A 96 0.61 -15.45 -14.51
N TYR A 97 0.31 -14.76 -15.61
CA TYR A 97 1.12 -14.83 -16.83
C TYR A 97 2.53 -14.31 -16.59
N ALA A 98 2.71 -13.19 -15.90
CA ALA A 98 4.04 -12.64 -15.58
C ALA A 98 4.87 -13.58 -14.69
N VAL A 99 4.26 -14.16 -13.66
CA VAL A 99 4.94 -15.11 -12.75
C VAL A 99 5.31 -16.40 -13.50
N LYS A 100 4.40 -16.93 -14.33
CA LYS A 100 4.63 -18.14 -15.13
C LYS A 100 5.63 -17.94 -16.27
N SER A 101 5.67 -16.77 -16.88
CA SER A 101 6.63 -16.47 -17.95
C SER A 101 8.07 -16.47 -17.43
N ASN A 102 8.26 -16.29 -16.12
CA ASN A 102 9.54 -16.41 -15.42
C ASN A 102 9.81 -17.83 -14.87
N TRP A 103 8.89 -18.79 -15.05
CA TRP A 103 8.90 -20.14 -14.45
C TRP A 103 9.94 -21.11 -15.03
N GLY A 104 10.82 -20.67 -15.93
CA GLY A 104 11.87 -21.51 -16.54
C GLY A 104 13.30 -21.22 -16.05
N ASN A 105 13.46 -20.28 -15.10
CA ASN A 105 14.76 -19.95 -14.54
C ASN A 105 15.23 -21.02 -13.54
N GLN A 106 16.47 -20.92 -13.07
CA GLN A 106 17.11 -21.87 -12.14
C GLN A 106 16.30 -22.20 -10.87
N TYR A 107 15.31 -21.36 -10.52
CA TYR A 107 14.46 -21.51 -9.34
C TYR A 107 12.97 -21.35 -9.71
N PRO A 108 12.06 -22.07 -9.02
CA PRO A 108 10.62 -21.87 -9.17
C PRO A 108 10.21 -20.46 -8.74
N THR A 109 9.08 -19.96 -9.24
CA THR A 109 8.58 -18.61 -8.95
C THR A 109 7.29 -18.63 -8.12
N VAL A 110 6.96 -17.52 -7.47
CA VAL A 110 5.68 -17.32 -6.79
C VAL A 110 5.30 -15.84 -6.83
N GLY A 111 4.01 -15.57 -7.01
CA GLY A 111 3.44 -14.23 -6.98
C GLY A 111 2.66 -13.99 -5.70
N TYR A 112 2.83 -12.82 -5.10
CA TYR A 112 2.09 -12.38 -3.93
C TYR A 112 1.32 -11.09 -4.20
N LEU A 113 0.03 -11.08 -3.90
CA LEU A 113 -0.73 -9.85 -3.69
C LEU A 113 -0.65 -9.50 -2.20
N ALA A 114 0.17 -8.50 -1.86
CA ALA A 114 0.30 -8.00 -0.49
C ALA A 114 -0.77 -6.95 -0.20
N GLN A 115 -1.49 -7.14 0.91
CA GLN A 115 -2.52 -6.22 1.38
C GLN A 115 -2.08 -5.62 2.72
N ILE A 116 -1.44 -4.45 2.67
CA ILE A 116 -0.81 -3.82 3.84
C ILE A 116 -1.80 -3.61 4.97
N VAL A 117 -2.98 -3.06 4.66
CA VAL A 117 -4.12 -3.02 5.58
C VAL A 117 -5.10 -4.14 5.22
N PRO A 118 -5.05 -5.28 5.92
CA PRO A 118 -5.92 -6.42 5.64
C PRO A 118 -7.39 -6.15 6.02
N LYS A 119 -8.29 -7.01 5.54
CA LYS A 119 -9.72 -6.94 5.90
C LYS A 119 -9.99 -7.28 7.35
N LYS A 120 -9.22 -8.22 7.91
CA LYS A 120 -9.31 -8.73 9.28
C LYS A 120 -7.96 -8.55 9.96
N GLN A 121 -7.96 -8.36 11.27
CA GLN A 121 -6.75 -8.27 12.09
C GLN A 121 -6.13 -9.65 12.37
N THR A 122 -6.06 -10.50 11.35
CA THR A 122 -5.48 -11.83 11.42
C THR A 122 -4.47 -11.95 10.30
N THR A 123 -3.31 -12.52 10.61
CA THR A 123 -2.32 -12.84 9.58
C THR A 123 -2.88 -13.91 8.62
N TYR A 124 -2.49 -13.84 7.35
CA TYR A 124 -2.82 -14.85 6.37
C TYR A 124 -1.79 -14.91 5.26
N ASP A 125 -1.61 -16.12 4.76
CA ASP A 125 -0.96 -16.44 3.51
C ASP A 125 -1.71 -17.61 2.86
N GLN A 126 -2.42 -17.32 1.78
CA GLN A 126 -3.32 -18.29 1.15
C GLN A 126 -3.35 -18.11 -0.37
N PRO A 127 -3.71 -19.14 -1.15
CA PRO A 127 -3.94 -19.01 -2.58
C PRO A 127 -4.91 -17.86 -2.89
N TRP A 128 -4.55 -17.02 -3.88
CA TRP A 128 -5.39 -15.91 -4.29
C TRP A 128 -6.57 -16.44 -5.13
N LYS A 129 -7.73 -16.58 -4.47
CA LYS A 129 -8.95 -17.08 -5.10
C LYS A 129 -9.77 -15.96 -5.71
N VAL A 130 -9.92 -15.97 -7.03
CA VAL A 130 -10.76 -15.03 -7.79
C VAL A 130 -11.94 -15.77 -8.41
N SER A 131 -13.12 -15.14 -8.45
CA SER A 131 -14.34 -15.76 -8.98
C SER A 131 -14.18 -16.19 -10.45
N GLY A 132 -14.37 -17.49 -10.74
CA GLY A 132 -14.23 -18.05 -12.09
C GLY A 132 -12.78 -18.36 -12.50
N ARG A 133 -11.86 -18.42 -11.53
CA ARG A 133 -10.50 -18.92 -11.69
C ARG A 133 -10.23 -19.97 -10.61
N GLU A 134 -9.49 -21.01 -10.97
CA GLU A 134 -9.04 -22.00 -9.99
C GLU A 134 -7.92 -21.40 -9.12
N ALA A 135 -8.06 -21.56 -7.82
CA ALA A 135 -7.01 -21.22 -6.89
C ALA A 135 -5.81 -22.14 -7.12
N ASN A 136 -4.59 -21.58 -7.07
CA ASN A 136 -3.36 -22.32 -7.23
C ASN A 136 -2.28 -21.76 -6.30
N GLU A 137 -1.23 -22.54 -6.07
CA GLU A 137 -0.15 -22.18 -5.14
C GLU A 137 0.90 -21.21 -5.73
N ILE A 138 0.75 -20.86 -7.01
CA ILE A 138 1.64 -19.93 -7.72
C ILE A 138 1.29 -18.49 -7.36
N LEU A 139 0.00 -18.17 -7.25
CA LEU A 139 -0.47 -16.86 -6.83
C LEU A 139 -1.11 -16.93 -5.45
N ARG A 140 -0.57 -16.13 -4.53
CA ARG A 140 -1.00 -16.08 -3.14
C ARG A 140 -1.35 -14.65 -2.76
N VAL A 141 -2.21 -14.51 -1.75
CA VAL A 141 -2.56 -13.24 -1.13
C VAL A 141 -2.11 -13.28 0.31
N ILE A 142 -1.41 -12.21 0.73
CA ILE A 142 -0.81 -12.10 2.05
C ILE A 142 -1.18 -10.78 2.72
N ASP A 143 -1.21 -10.78 4.05
CA ASP A 143 -1.36 -9.56 4.84
C ASP A 143 -0.04 -8.77 4.93
N GLY A 144 -0.13 -7.52 5.39
CA GLY A 144 1.02 -6.63 5.53
C GLY A 144 2.13 -7.17 6.43
N THR A 145 1.80 -7.76 7.59
CA THR A 145 2.80 -8.30 8.52
C THR A 145 3.56 -9.45 7.87
N THR A 146 2.84 -10.38 7.24
CA THR A 146 3.44 -11.50 6.52
C THR A 146 4.29 -11.04 5.34
N ALA A 147 3.84 -10.03 4.58
CA ALA A 147 4.60 -9.45 3.48
C ALA A 147 5.92 -8.82 3.93
N TYR A 148 5.87 -8.00 4.98
CA TYR A 148 7.07 -7.39 5.56
C TYR A 148 8.04 -8.43 6.11
N HIS A 149 7.54 -9.46 6.79
CA HIS A 149 8.36 -10.57 7.25
C HIS A 149 9.03 -11.31 6.09
N LEU A 150 8.30 -11.61 5.03
CA LEU A 150 8.80 -12.30 3.84
C LEU A 150 9.93 -11.52 3.17
N VAL A 151 9.79 -10.20 3.05
CA VAL A 151 10.77 -9.34 2.39
C VAL A 151 12.01 -9.11 3.25
N THR A 152 11.83 -8.86 4.55
CA THR A 152 12.91 -8.42 5.45
C THR A 152 13.56 -9.55 6.24
N GLY A 153 12.91 -10.71 6.34
CA GLY A 153 13.29 -11.78 7.26
C GLY A 153 12.94 -11.50 8.74
N ARG A 154 12.35 -10.35 9.06
CA ARG A 154 12.05 -9.92 10.45
C ARG A 154 10.55 -9.97 10.71
N SER A 155 10.12 -10.73 11.72
CA SER A 155 8.70 -10.96 12.01
C SER A 155 7.92 -9.69 12.34
N ASN A 156 8.59 -8.70 12.93
CA ASN A 156 7.96 -7.47 13.44
C ASN A 156 8.25 -6.25 12.56
N ALA A 157 8.78 -6.43 11.34
CA ALA A 157 9.27 -5.31 10.53
C ALA A 157 8.22 -4.24 10.22
N LEU A 158 6.95 -4.62 10.02
CA LEU A 158 5.88 -3.64 9.79
C LEU A 158 5.58 -2.85 11.07
N GLU A 159 5.55 -3.50 12.23
CA GLU A 159 5.33 -2.85 13.52
C GLU A 159 6.45 -1.85 13.82
N GLU A 160 7.70 -2.29 13.73
CA GLU A 160 8.89 -1.45 13.92
C GLU A 160 8.91 -0.25 12.97
N LEU A 161 8.51 -0.44 11.71
CA LEU A 161 8.38 0.66 10.75
C LEU A 161 7.34 1.68 11.24
N MET A 162 6.18 1.21 11.68
CA MET A 162 5.11 2.08 12.17
C MET A 162 5.50 2.82 13.45
N GLU A 163 6.32 2.21 14.31
CA GLU A 163 6.87 2.87 15.51
C GLU A 163 7.85 3.99 15.17
N VAL A 164 8.72 3.79 14.17
CA VAL A 164 9.74 4.77 13.76
C VAL A 164 9.16 5.88 12.88
N LEU A 165 8.10 5.58 12.12
CA LEU A 165 7.54 6.48 11.11
C LEU A 165 7.19 7.89 11.64
N PRO A 166 6.53 8.07 12.81
CA PRO A 166 6.25 9.40 13.36
C PRO A 166 7.52 10.22 13.62
N PHE A 167 8.58 9.57 14.11
CA PHE A 167 9.85 10.23 14.38
C PHE A 167 10.55 10.66 13.09
N ALA A 168 10.63 9.76 12.10
CA ALA A 168 11.19 10.05 10.79
C ALA A 168 10.44 11.19 10.07
N LEU A 169 9.10 11.19 10.14
CA LEU A 169 8.28 12.28 9.61
C LEU A 169 8.55 13.61 10.32
N ASN A 170 8.64 13.60 11.65
CA ASN A 170 8.93 14.80 12.42
C ASN A 170 10.30 15.38 12.04
N GLU A 171 11.32 14.54 11.90
CA GLU A 171 12.65 14.95 11.46
C GLU A 171 12.63 15.60 10.07
N VAL A 172 11.95 15.00 9.09
CA VAL A 172 11.81 15.56 7.74
C VAL A 172 11.07 16.90 7.77
N ILE A 173 10.00 17.01 8.57
CA ILE A 173 9.23 18.25 8.72
C ILE A 173 10.10 19.35 9.37
N SER A 174 10.84 19.01 10.43
CA SER A 174 11.75 19.94 11.11
C SER A 174 12.83 20.45 10.16
N ARG A 175 13.44 19.58 9.36
CA ARG A 175 14.43 19.98 8.33
C ARG A 175 13.82 20.91 7.27
N LYS A 176 12.61 20.61 6.78
CA LYS A 176 11.90 21.47 5.82
C LYS A 176 11.53 22.85 6.38
N SER A 177 11.27 22.95 7.69
CA SER A 177 10.93 24.22 8.33
C SER A 177 12.12 25.20 8.42
N THR A 178 13.36 24.71 8.28
CA THR A 178 14.57 25.54 8.28
C THR A 178 14.92 26.07 6.87
N ASP A 179 14.53 25.35 5.81
CA ASP A 179 15.01 25.64 4.44
C ASP A 179 14.00 26.36 3.51
N GLN A 180 12.73 26.55 3.91
CA GLN A 180 11.73 27.27 3.09
C GLN A 180 10.79 28.21 3.88
N VAL A 181 11.34 29.10 4.71
CA VAL A 181 10.61 30.31 5.14
C VAL A 181 10.65 31.33 4.01
N GLY A 182 9.93 31.05 2.94
CA GLY A 182 9.90 31.91 1.77
C GLY A 182 9.29 31.23 0.56
N GLN A 183 7.98 31.45 0.41
CA GLN A 183 7.18 31.28 -0.81
C GLN A 183 6.37 29.96 -0.96
N SER A 184 5.06 30.20 -1.04
CA SER A 184 4.01 29.42 -1.72
C SER A 184 3.13 28.45 -0.91
N ASN A 185 2.09 29.05 -0.33
CA ASN A 185 0.66 28.87 -0.60
C ASN A 185 -0.04 27.50 -0.43
N ASN A 186 -0.97 27.49 0.53
CA ASN A 186 -2.26 26.77 0.57
C ASN A 186 -2.31 25.26 0.78
N PHE A 187 -1.55 24.76 1.75
CA PHE A 187 -2.06 23.68 2.60
C PHE A 187 -2.05 24.20 4.03
N ASP A 188 -3.23 24.42 4.61
CA ASP A 188 -3.36 24.96 5.95
C ASP A 188 -2.81 23.95 6.97
N VAL A 189 -1.51 24.09 7.26
CA VAL A 189 -0.76 23.28 8.21
C VAL A 189 -1.44 23.26 9.58
N ARG A 190 -2.24 24.29 9.91
CA ARG A 190 -3.04 24.32 11.15
C ARG A 190 -4.13 23.25 11.13
N ARG A 191 -4.85 23.14 10.02
CA ARG A 191 -5.95 22.16 9.86
C ARG A 191 -5.44 20.72 9.82
N LEU A 192 -4.27 20.49 9.21
CA LEU A 192 -3.56 19.21 9.30
C LEU A 192 -3.20 18.86 10.75
N LYS A 193 -2.61 19.81 11.49
CA LYS A 193 -2.23 19.62 12.89
C LYS A 193 -3.45 19.32 13.77
N GLU A 194 -4.58 19.96 13.51
CA GLU A 194 -5.85 19.67 14.18
C GLU A 194 -6.37 18.26 13.86
N CYS A 195 -6.40 17.86 12.60
CA CYS A 195 -6.81 16.50 12.20
C CYS A 195 -5.93 15.42 12.82
N VAL A 196 -4.61 15.63 12.84
CA VAL A 196 -3.65 14.72 13.47
C VAL A 196 -3.89 14.66 14.98
N LYS A 197 -4.08 15.80 15.65
CA LYS A 197 -4.37 15.85 17.08
C LYS A 197 -5.66 15.13 17.44
N LEU A 198 -6.72 15.29 16.63
CA LEU A 198 -7.99 14.60 16.80
C LEU A 198 -7.84 13.08 16.63
N ALA A 199 -7.08 12.63 15.63
CA ALA A 199 -6.81 11.21 15.39
C ALA A 199 -6.01 10.57 16.54
N TYR A 200 -5.00 11.26 17.08
CA TYR A 200 -4.25 10.80 18.26
C TYR A 200 -5.11 10.74 19.51
N SER A 201 -5.97 11.75 19.75
CA SER A 201 -6.90 11.71 20.89
C SER A 201 -7.89 10.56 20.80
N ALA A 202 -8.41 10.27 19.60
CA ALA A 202 -9.34 9.15 19.39
C ALA A 202 -8.68 7.78 19.60
N SER A 203 -7.42 7.62 19.16
CA SER A 203 -6.64 6.40 19.40
C SER A 203 -6.33 6.18 20.89
N SER A 204 -5.98 7.25 21.62
CA SER A 204 -5.74 7.17 23.08
C SER A 204 -7.00 6.89 23.90
N ALA A 205 -8.18 7.29 23.41
CA ALA A 205 -9.46 6.99 24.04
C ALA A 205 -9.85 5.52 23.83
N PHE A 206 -9.55 4.96 22.66
CA PHE A 206 -9.76 3.55 22.37
C PHE A 206 -8.84 2.63 23.20
N ALA A 207 -7.58 3.04 23.41
CA ALA A 207 -6.61 2.32 24.24
C ALA A 207 -6.91 2.36 25.76
N LYS A 208 -7.80 3.26 26.22
CA LYS A 208 -8.23 3.35 27.62
C LYS A 208 -9.56 2.63 27.92
N THR A 209 -10.19 2.06 26.90
CA THR A 209 -11.49 1.36 27.03
C THR A 209 -11.36 -0.15 26.79
N LEU A 210 -10.13 -0.67 26.76
CA LEU A 210 -9.76 -2.08 26.86
C LEU A 210 -8.96 -2.27 28.16
#